data_AF-A0A9W8F7U0-F1
#
_entry.id   AF-A0A9W8F7U0-F1
#
_cell.length_a   1.000
_cell.length_b   1.000
_cell.length_c   1.000
_cell.angle_alpha   90.00
_cell.angle_beta   90.00
_cell.angle_gamma   90.00
#
_symmetry.space_group_name_H-M   'P 1'
#
loop_
_entity.id
_entity.type
_entity.pdbx_description
1 polymer ?
#
loop_
_entity_poly.entity_id
_entity_poly.type
_entity_poly.pdbx_seq_one_letter_code
_entity_poly.pdbx_strand_id
1 'polypeptide(L)'
;MAANYWESSQLIGKRLRTRQEIVATAIIYFKRFYINNTFYDIDPYLMTATCVYLACKVEEKVSQGIRFSFDVSDIAECESYLLEEMKFYLVVYHPYQVLIDVSEQIKLPKASLQAAWSIINDSYQTDVSLVCPPHVIAVAAMFLSRVVDQGGQSDVEAQQWFADMNVEITDILQVVNELLLLYDIWNGYTEDRMPELVYRYISDIAASN
;
A
#
# COMPACT_ATOMS: atom_id res chain seq x y z
N MET A 1 8.88 -11.84 -7.58
CA MET A 1 8.98 -10.57 -8.34
C MET A 1 7.97 -9.54 -7.84
N ALA A 2 6.67 -9.84 -7.76
CA ALA A 2 5.66 -8.95 -7.16
C ALA A 2 5.83 -8.73 -5.63
N ALA A 3 6.45 -9.65 -4.89
CA ALA A 3 6.67 -9.46 -3.45
C ALA A 3 7.64 -8.29 -3.13
N ASN A 4 8.46 -7.85 -4.09
CA ASN A 4 9.61 -7.00 -3.78
C ASN A 4 9.37 -5.51 -4.06
N TYR A 5 8.29 -5.11 -4.77
CA TYR A 5 8.07 -3.70 -5.10
C TYR A 5 7.70 -2.89 -3.85
N TRP A 6 6.83 -3.41 -2.99
CA TRP A 6 6.46 -2.77 -1.73
C TRP A 6 7.70 -2.52 -0.87
N GLU A 7 8.50 -3.56 -0.63
CA GLU A 7 9.72 -3.45 0.16
C GLU A 7 10.74 -2.51 -0.47
N SER A 8 10.87 -2.54 -1.80
CA SER A 8 11.74 -1.62 -2.54
C SER A 8 11.28 -0.17 -2.40
N SER A 9 9.99 0.13 -2.53
CA SER A 9 9.43 1.46 -2.30
C SER A 9 9.70 1.94 -0.86
N GLN A 10 9.50 1.07 0.14
CA GLN A 10 9.78 1.38 1.54
C GLN A 10 11.28 1.61 1.80
N LEU A 11 12.15 0.79 1.22
CA LEU A 11 13.60 0.92 1.31
C LEU A 11 14.08 2.24 0.71
N ILE A 12 13.60 2.57 -0.49
CA ILE A 12 13.91 3.83 -1.17
C ILE A 12 13.40 5.00 -0.31
N GLY A 13 12.16 4.95 0.16
CA GLY A 13 11.59 5.99 1.03
C GLY A 13 12.41 6.24 2.30
N LYS A 14 12.85 5.16 2.97
CA LYS A 14 13.74 5.24 4.14
C LYS A 14 15.10 5.85 3.81
N ARG A 15 15.72 5.47 2.69
CA ARG A 15 17.00 6.03 2.22
C ARG A 15 16.89 7.53 1.94
N LEU A 16 15.77 7.96 1.37
CA LEU A 16 15.49 9.36 1.01
C LEU A 16 14.91 10.19 2.15
N ARG A 17 14.60 9.58 3.30
CA ARG A 17 13.94 10.22 4.46
C ARG A 17 12.64 10.93 4.05
N THR A 18 11.88 10.30 3.15
CA THR A 18 10.58 10.83 2.69
C THR A 18 9.49 10.55 3.72
N ARG A 19 8.35 11.24 3.59
CA ARG A 19 7.17 10.96 4.43
C ARG A 19 6.51 9.68 3.92
N GLN A 20 5.78 9.00 4.80
CA GLN A 20 5.08 7.77 4.43
C GLN A 20 4.03 8.01 3.32
N GLU A 21 3.37 9.16 3.33
CA GLU A 21 2.41 9.58 2.30
C GLU A 21 3.03 9.51 0.89
N ILE A 22 4.21 10.08 0.71
CA ILE A 22 4.94 10.04 -0.57
C ILE A 22 5.22 8.60 -1.03
N VAL A 23 5.58 7.71 -0.09
CA VAL A 23 5.83 6.29 -0.40
C VAL A 23 4.53 5.60 -0.80
N ALA A 24 3.44 5.89 -0.10
CA ALA A 24 2.10 5.40 -0.43
C ALA A 24 1.63 5.87 -1.81
N THR A 25 1.85 7.15 -2.15
CA THR A 25 1.58 7.71 -3.49
C THR A 25 2.34 6.95 -4.56
N ALA A 26 3.64 6.69 -4.34
CA ALA A 26 4.47 5.94 -5.28
C ALA A 26 3.96 4.50 -5.49
N ILE A 27 3.50 3.83 -4.44
CA ILE A 27 2.93 2.48 -4.55
C ILE A 27 1.63 2.51 -5.35
N ILE A 28 0.78 3.52 -5.15
CA ILE A 28 -0.45 3.67 -5.94
C ILE A 28 -0.13 3.93 -7.42
N TYR A 29 0.88 4.73 -7.73
CA TYR A 29 1.34 4.93 -9.12
C TYR A 29 1.79 3.61 -9.75
N PHE A 30 2.63 2.85 -9.05
CA PHE A 30 3.10 1.54 -9.50
C PHE A 30 1.92 0.60 -9.78
N LYS A 31 0.96 0.52 -8.86
CA LYS A 31 -0.22 -0.32 -9.03
C LYS A 31 -1.07 0.13 -10.22
N ARG A 32 -1.39 1.42 -10.32
CA ARG A 32 -2.18 1.98 -11.43
C ARG A 32 -1.54 1.71 -12.79
N PHE A 33 -0.22 1.82 -12.87
CA PHE A 33 0.53 1.55 -14.07
C PHE A 33 0.41 0.07 -14.51
N TYR A 34 0.65 -0.87 -13.60
CA TYR A 34 0.61 -2.32 -13.90
C TYR A 34 -0.79 -2.93 -13.98
N ILE A 35 -1.86 -2.16 -13.78
CA ILE A 35 -3.22 -2.60 -14.14
C ILE A 35 -3.36 -2.72 -15.67
N ASN A 36 -2.71 -1.82 -16.42
CA ASN A 36 -2.83 -1.75 -17.88
C ASN A 36 -1.57 -2.20 -18.64
N ASN A 37 -0.44 -2.33 -17.95
CA ASN A 37 0.86 -2.65 -18.56
C ASN A 37 1.40 -3.99 -18.04
N THR A 38 2.25 -4.65 -18.84
CA THR A 38 2.85 -5.93 -18.43
C THR A 38 4.18 -5.72 -17.70
N PHE A 39 4.55 -6.66 -16.83
CA PHE A 39 5.86 -6.65 -16.15
C PHE A 39 7.05 -6.97 -17.07
N TYR A 40 6.83 -7.25 -18.36
CA TYR A 40 7.89 -7.52 -19.34
C TYR A 40 8.38 -6.26 -20.04
N ASP A 41 7.53 -5.25 -20.17
CA ASP A 41 7.82 -4.07 -20.98
C ASP A 41 8.83 -3.14 -20.29
N ILE A 42 8.77 -3.05 -18.96
CA ILE A 42 9.64 -2.20 -18.15
C ILE A 42 10.10 -2.95 -16.91
N ASP A 43 11.38 -2.79 -16.56
CA ASP A 43 11.93 -3.32 -15.31
C ASP A 43 11.13 -2.76 -14.11
N PRO A 44 10.50 -3.62 -13.28
CA PRO A 44 9.74 -3.18 -12.11
C PRO A 44 10.57 -2.39 -11.11
N TYR A 45 11.88 -2.63 -11.00
CA TYR A 45 12.74 -1.86 -10.10
C TYR A 45 12.96 -0.43 -10.59
N LEU A 46 13.17 -0.25 -11.90
CA LEU A 46 13.23 1.06 -12.53
C LEU A 46 11.90 1.81 -12.36
N MET A 47 10.78 1.16 -12.66
CA MET A 47 9.45 1.75 -12.50
C MET A 47 9.17 2.15 -11.04
N THR A 48 9.57 1.33 -10.07
CA THR A 48 9.44 1.66 -8.64
C THR A 48 10.23 2.91 -8.27
N ALA A 49 11.47 3.05 -8.76
CA ALA A 49 12.29 4.23 -8.53
C ALA A 49 11.67 5.49 -9.17
N THR A 50 11.18 5.37 -10.40
CA THR A 50 10.47 6.45 -11.12
C THR A 50 9.20 6.88 -10.39
N CYS A 51 8.40 5.93 -9.89
CA CYS A 51 7.19 6.24 -9.12
C CYS A 51 7.52 7.05 -7.85
N VAL A 52 8.57 6.66 -7.11
CA VAL A 52 9.01 7.41 -5.92
C VAL A 52 9.55 8.79 -6.30
N TYR A 53 10.31 8.88 -7.39
CA TYR A 53 10.80 10.16 -7.92
C TYR A 53 9.65 11.11 -8.26
N LEU A 54 8.66 10.63 -9.02
CA LEU A 54 7.50 11.41 -9.42
C LEU A 54 6.64 11.82 -8.22
N ALA A 55 6.40 10.91 -7.27
CA ALA A 55 5.66 11.22 -6.05
C ALA A 55 6.36 12.32 -5.22
N CYS A 56 7.69 12.26 -5.08
CA CYS A 56 8.45 13.31 -4.40
C CYS A 56 8.31 14.68 -5.07
N LYS A 57 8.30 14.69 -6.41
CA LYS A 57 8.16 15.89 -7.24
C LYS A 57 6.77 16.51 -7.10
N VAL A 58 5.72 15.69 -7.06
CA VAL A 58 4.32 16.13 -6.92
C VAL A 58 4.02 16.67 -5.52
N GLU A 59 4.53 16.05 -4.46
CA GLU A 59 4.30 16.47 -3.07
C GLU A 59 5.32 17.50 -2.54
N GLU A 60 6.01 18.22 -3.45
CA GLU A 60 6.91 19.35 -3.16
C GLU A 60 8.04 19.07 -2.15
N LYS A 61 8.61 17.86 -2.15
CA LYS A 61 9.96 17.66 -1.59
C LYS A 61 10.98 17.83 -2.70
N VAL A 62 11.69 18.97 -2.68
CA VAL A 62 12.74 19.31 -3.64
C VAL A 62 13.74 18.15 -3.78
N SER A 63 13.63 17.44 -4.91
CA SER A 63 14.42 16.28 -5.31
C SER A 63 15.80 16.67 -5.84
N GLN A 64 16.38 17.76 -5.33
CA GLN A 64 17.76 18.12 -5.66
C GLN A 64 18.70 17.22 -4.85
N GLY A 65 19.12 16.11 -5.45
CA GLY A 65 20.20 15.26 -4.92
C GLY A 65 19.84 13.80 -4.64
N ILE A 66 18.69 13.31 -5.09
CA ILE A 66 18.36 11.89 -4.98
C ILE A 66 19.23 11.10 -5.97
N ARG A 67 20.25 10.40 -5.48
CA ARG A 67 21.04 9.45 -6.26
C ARG A 67 20.34 8.09 -6.26
N PHE A 68 19.57 7.83 -7.31
CA PHE A 68 19.16 6.47 -7.64
C PHE A 68 20.35 5.70 -8.23
N SER A 69 20.28 4.37 -8.20
CA SER A 69 21.27 3.50 -8.84
C SER A 69 21.15 3.46 -10.38
N PHE A 70 20.17 4.16 -10.94
CA PHE A 70 19.85 4.20 -12.37
C PHE A 70 20.29 5.52 -13.00
N ASP A 71 20.54 5.48 -14.30
CA ASP A 71 20.87 6.67 -15.07
C ASP A 71 19.67 7.63 -15.13
N VAL A 72 19.97 8.93 -15.13
CA VAL A 72 18.94 9.99 -15.09
C VAL A 72 18.12 10.00 -16.39
N SER A 73 18.71 9.58 -17.51
CA SER A 73 18.01 9.42 -18.80
C SER A 73 16.87 8.42 -18.69
N ASP A 74 17.15 7.24 -18.13
CA ASP A 74 16.21 6.12 -18.09
C ASP A 74 15.03 6.44 -17.16
N ILE A 75 15.31 7.14 -16.05
CA ILE A 75 14.27 7.65 -15.15
C ILE A 75 13.40 8.69 -15.85
N ALA A 76 13.98 9.59 -16.66
CA ALA A 76 13.23 10.63 -17.36
C ALA A 76 12.33 10.07 -18.48
N GLU A 77 12.82 9.07 -19.23
CA GLU A 77 12.02 8.34 -20.23
C GLU A 77 10.88 7.59 -19.55
N CYS A 78 11.18 6.87 -18.46
CA CYS A 78 10.21 6.14 -17.67
C CYS A 78 9.18 7.08 -17.01
N GLU A 79 9.60 8.27 -16.55
CA GLU A 79 8.71 9.31 -16.01
C GLU A 79 7.67 9.74 -17.06
N SER A 80 8.13 9.97 -18.28
CA SER A 80 7.25 10.38 -19.38
C SER A 80 6.20 9.31 -19.69
N TYR A 81 6.62 8.04 -19.73
CA TYR A 81 5.71 6.91 -19.95
C TYR A 81 4.70 6.75 -18.81
N LEU A 82 5.16 6.84 -17.55
CA LEU A 82 4.30 6.77 -16.37
C LEU A 82 3.24 7.89 -16.36
N LEU A 83 3.60 9.11 -16.77
CA LEU A 83 2.67 10.24 -16.85
C LEU A 83 1.58 10.04 -17.91
N GLU A 84 1.96 9.54 -19.08
CA GLU A 84 1.02 9.23 -20.17
C GLU A 84 0.01 8.16 -19.75
N GLU A 85 0.48 7.06 -19.15
CA GLU A 85 -0.37 5.95 -18.70
C GLU A 85 -1.34 6.37 -17.58
N MET A 86 -0.89 7.18 -16.63
CA MET A 86 -1.75 7.71 -15.56
C MET A 86 -2.66 8.86 -16.02
N LYS A 87 -2.56 9.29 -17.29
CA LYS A 87 -3.32 10.43 -17.85
C LYS A 87 -3.24 11.68 -16.96
N PHE A 88 -2.08 11.90 -16.35
CA PHE A 88 -1.82 13.00 -15.42
C PHE A 88 -2.70 13.03 -14.14
N TYR A 89 -3.33 11.92 -13.75
CA TYR A 89 -4.05 11.80 -12.47
C TYR A 89 -3.09 11.56 -11.29
N LEU A 90 -2.39 12.63 -10.90
CA LEU A 90 -1.31 12.60 -9.89
C LEU A 90 -1.78 12.81 -8.44
N VAL A 91 -2.94 13.42 -8.23
CA VAL A 91 -3.42 13.65 -6.86
C VAL A 91 -4.00 12.35 -6.29
N VAL A 92 -3.45 11.89 -5.18
CA VAL A 92 -3.88 10.68 -4.45
C VAL A 92 -4.31 11.07 -3.04
N TYR A 93 -5.46 10.56 -2.62
CA TYR A 93 -5.99 10.79 -1.27
C TYR A 93 -5.67 9.57 -0.40
N HIS A 94 -5.04 9.83 0.75
CA HIS A 94 -4.61 8.78 1.67
C HIS A 94 -5.51 8.70 2.93
N PRO A 95 -5.67 7.50 3.52
CA PRO A 95 -6.44 7.27 4.74
C PRO A 95 -5.81 7.88 6.01
N TYR A 96 -4.54 8.31 5.98
CA TYR A 96 -3.82 8.80 7.16
C TYR A 96 -4.48 10.02 7.82
N GLN A 97 -4.90 11.02 7.03
CA GLN A 97 -5.55 12.22 7.56
C GLN A 97 -6.88 11.86 8.24
N VAL A 98 -7.68 11.00 7.61
CA VAL A 98 -8.97 10.55 8.16
C VAL A 98 -8.75 9.81 9.47
N LEU A 99 -7.73 8.96 9.57
CA LEU A 99 -7.40 8.27 10.81
C LEU A 99 -7.07 9.26 11.94
N ILE A 100 -6.31 10.33 11.66
CA ILE A 100 -5.99 11.36 12.66
C ILE A 100 -7.27 12.05 13.13
N ASP A 101 -8.10 12.52 12.19
CA ASP A 101 -9.35 13.22 12.50
C ASP A 101 -10.30 12.36 13.36
N VAL A 102 -10.41 11.07 13.01
CA VAL A 102 -11.21 10.08 13.76
C VAL A 102 -10.60 9.80 15.14
N SER A 103 -9.28 9.71 15.23
CA SER A 103 -8.58 9.44 16.48
C SER A 103 -8.78 10.55 17.52
N GLU A 104 -8.87 11.81 17.07
CA GLU A 104 -9.12 12.96 17.93
C GLU A 104 -10.55 12.98 18.48
N GLN A 105 -11.53 12.58 17.67
CA GLN A 105 -12.94 12.52 18.08
C GLN A 105 -13.18 11.47 19.19
N ILE A 106 -12.54 10.31 19.07
CA ILE A 106 -12.74 9.16 19.97
C ILE A 106 -11.72 9.15 21.12
N LYS A 107 -10.72 10.05 21.08
CA LYS A 107 -9.59 10.08 22.01
C LYS A 107 -8.88 8.73 22.10
N LEU A 108 -8.57 8.16 20.94
CA LEU A 108 -7.87 6.88 20.84
C LEU A 108 -6.53 6.92 21.58
N PRO A 109 -6.15 5.85 22.31
CA PRO A 109 -4.81 5.70 22.85
C PRO A 109 -3.76 5.78 21.73
N LYS A 110 -2.59 6.36 22.04
CA LYS A 110 -1.48 6.47 21.08
C LYS A 110 -1.01 5.10 20.56
N ALA A 111 -1.12 4.05 21.37
CA ALA A 111 -0.78 2.69 20.97
C ALA A 111 -1.73 2.18 19.87
N SER A 112 -3.04 2.32 20.08
CA SER A 112 -4.07 1.95 19.11
C SER A 112 -3.96 2.75 17.80
N LEU A 113 -3.62 4.04 17.90
CA LEU A 113 -3.36 4.89 16.74
C LEU A 113 -2.16 4.38 15.94
N GLN A 114 -1.06 4.04 16.62
CA GLN A 114 0.14 3.51 15.97
C GLN A 114 -0.12 2.14 15.33
N ALA A 115 -0.92 1.29 15.97
CA ALA A 115 -1.34 0.01 15.39
C ALA A 115 -2.20 0.22 14.14
N ALA A 116 -3.20 1.09 14.20
CA ALA A 116 -4.03 1.45 13.04
C ALA A 116 -3.19 2.05 11.89
N TRP A 117 -2.21 2.90 12.22
CA TRP A 117 -1.28 3.45 11.23
C TRP A 117 -0.46 2.36 10.54
N SER A 118 0.02 1.37 11.28
CA SER A 118 0.74 0.22 10.71
C SER A 118 -0.17 -0.63 9.83
N ILE A 119 -1.41 -0.90 10.25
CA ILE A 119 -2.40 -1.63 9.45
C ILE A 119 -2.72 -0.89 8.14
N ILE A 120 -2.85 0.44 8.19
CA ILE A 120 -2.99 1.26 6.97
C ILE A 120 -1.78 1.08 6.05
N ASN A 121 -0.55 1.05 6.58
CA ASN A 121 0.62 0.80 5.75
C ASN A 121 0.53 -0.57 5.08
N ASP A 122 0.16 -1.61 5.83
CA ASP A 122 0.01 -2.95 5.28
C ASP A 122 -1.09 -3.02 4.20
N SER A 123 -2.15 -2.23 4.33
CA SER A 123 -3.25 -2.18 3.36
C SER A 123 -2.79 -1.87 1.93
N TYR A 124 -1.72 -1.09 1.75
CA TYR A 124 -1.16 -0.77 0.43
C TYR A 124 -0.51 -1.96 -0.28
N GLN A 125 -0.26 -3.07 0.41
CA GLN A 125 0.18 -4.31 -0.23
C GLN A 125 -0.97 -5.00 -0.96
N THR A 126 -2.20 -4.84 -0.45
CA THR A 126 -3.43 -5.33 -1.08
C THR A 126 -4.03 -4.31 -2.04
N ASP A 127 -4.99 -4.73 -2.86
CA ASP A 127 -5.62 -3.85 -3.87
C ASP A 127 -6.73 -2.96 -3.32
N VAL A 128 -6.98 -3.00 -2.00
CA VAL A 128 -8.00 -2.18 -1.33
C VAL A 128 -7.81 -0.68 -1.56
N SER A 129 -6.57 -0.21 -1.73
CA SER A 129 -6.27 1.19 -2.02
C SER A 129 -6.78 1.67 -3.39
N LEU A 130 -7.11 0.74 -4.29
CA LEU A 130 -7.66 1.03 -5.62
C LEU A 130 -9.18 0.86 -5.68
N VAL A 131 -9.73 -0.04 -4.86
CA VAL A 131 -11.15 -0.41 -4.87
C VAL A 131 -11.96 0.41 -3.87
N CYS A 132 -11.40 0.67 -2.70
CA CYS A 132 -12.11 1.28 -1.58
C CYS A 132 -11.73 2.75 -1.38
N PRO A 133 -12.69 3.60 -0.97
CA PRO A 133 -12.39 4.98 -0.57
C PRO A 133 -11.47 5.04 0.67
N PRO A 134 -10.62 6.08 0.79
CA PRO A 134 -9.65 6.17 1.89
C PRO A 134 -10.31 6.25 3.28
N HIS A 135 -11.50 6.83 3.40
CA HIS A 135 -12.18 6.90 4.69
C HIS A 135 -12.61 5.51 5.19
N VAL A 136 -13.05 4.62 4.29
CA VAL A 136 -13.43 3.24 4.64
C VAL A 136 -12.19 2.46 5.12
N ILE A 137 -11.06 2.62 4.44
CA ILE A 137 -9.79 1.97 4.82
C ILE A 137 -9.33 2.44 6.22
N ALA A 138 -9.43 3.74 6.51
CA ALA A 138 -9.07 4.29 7.81
C ALA A 138 -9.94 3.72 8.95
N VAL A 139 -11.25 3.65 8.73
CA VAL A 139 -12.22 3.10 9.68
C VAL A 139 -12.00 1.59 9.87
N ALA A 140 -11.73 0.84 8.80
CA ALA A 140 -11.41 -0.59 8.88
C ALA A 140 -10.11 -0.87 9.64
N ALA A 141 -9.06 -0.08 9.41
CA ALA A 141 -7.80 -0.20 10.13
C ALA A 141 -7.97 0.12 11.62
N MET A 142 -8.79 1.13 11.95
CA MET A 142 -9.15 1.44 13.33
C MET A 142 -9.94 0.30 13.99
N PHE A 143 -10.92 -0.27 13.29
CA PHE A 143 -11.70 -1.41 13.77
C PHE A 143 -10.79 -2.59 14.13
N LEU A 144 -9.88 -2.97 13.23
CA LEU A 144 -8.91 -4.04 13.48
C LEU A 144 -7.99 -3.72 14.66
N SER A 145 -7.46 -2.50 14.75
CA SER A 145 -6.64 -2.06 15.88
C SER A 145 -7.35 -2.24 17.23
N ARG A 146 -8.63 -1.87 17.31
CA ARG A 146 -9.44 -2.04 18.53
C ARG A 146 -9.71 -3.51 18.87
N VAL A 147 -9.99 -4.33 17.87
CA VAL A 147 -10.19 -5.78 18.05
C VAL A 147 -8.94 -6.43 18.63
N VAL A 148 -7.75 -6.03 18.15
CA VAL A 148 -6.46 -6.51 18.65
C VAL A 148 -6.22 -6.04 20.08
N ASP A 149 -6.43 -4.75 20.37
CA ASP A 149 -6.20 -4.19 21.72
C ASP A 149 -7.09 -4.83 22.79
N GLN A 150 -8.34 -5.15 22.45
CA GLN A 150 -9.29 -5.76 23.39
C GLN A 150 -9.27 -7.29 23.40
N GLY A 151 -8.43 -7.92 22.58
CA GLY A 151 -8.39 -9.38 22.46
C GLY A 151 -9.73 -9.98 22.03
N GLY A 152 -10.50 -9.27 21.20
CA GLY A 152 -11.82 -9.69 20.72
C GLY A 152 -12.97 -9.50 21.71
N GLN A 153 -12.79 -8.79 22.82
CA GLN A 153 -13.89 -8.41 23.70
C GLN A 153 -14.75 -7.29 23.09
N SER A 154 -16.03 -7.23 23.50
CA SER A 154 -16.98 -6.24 22.99
C SER A 154 -16.71 -4.86 23.58
N ASP A 155 -16.18 -3.96 22.76
CA ASP A 155 -16.07 -2.53 23.06
C ASP A 155 -17.43 -1.84 22.84
N VAL A 156 -18.21 -1.64 23.91
CA VAL A 156 -19.52 -0.98 23.80
C VAL A 156 -19.38 0.46 23.28
N GLU A 157 -18.31 1.17 23.63
CA GLU A 157 -18.07 2.55 23.17
C GLU A 157 -17.71 2.58 21.69
N ALA A 158 -16.84 1.68 21.22
CA ALA A 158 -16.53 1.61 19.80
C ALA A 158 -17.74 1.15 18.98
N GLN A 159 -18.54 0.20 19.47
CA GLN A 159 -19.77 -0.25 18.80
C GLN A 159 -20.78 0.88 18.60
N GLN A 160 -20.98 1.72 19.62
CA GLN A 160 -21.83 2.90 19.50
C GLN A 160 -21.29 3.88 18.47
N TRP A 161 -19.98 4.14 18.50
CA TRP A 161 -19.36 5.03 17.52
C TRP A 161 -19.45 4.51 16.07
N PHE A 162 -19.26 3.20 15.85
CA PHE A 162 -19.45 2.60 14.51
C PHE A 162 -20.92 2.67 14.07
N ALA A 163 -21.88 2.62 14.99
CA ALA A 163 -23.29 2.80 14.66
C ALA A 163 -23.64 4.25 14.28
N ASP A 164 -22.93 5.23 14.87
CA ASP A 164 -23.09 6.64 14.54
C ASP A 164 -22.40 7.03 13.21
N MET A 165 -21.46 6.20 12.73
CA MET A 165 -20.81 6.41 11.43
C MET A 165 -21.76 6.13 10.27
N ASN A 166 -21.82 7.05 9.31
CA ASN A 166 -22.54 6.86 8.06
C ASN A 166 -21.71 6.05 7.03
N VAL A 167 -21.15 4.92 7.45
CA VAL A 167 -20.37 3.99 6.60
C VAL A 167 -20.99 2.61 6.70
N GLU A 168 -21.20 1.96 5.56
CA GLU A 168 -21.80 0.63 5.55
C GLU A 168 -20.83 -0.40 6.13
N ILE A 169 -21.32 -1.24 7.04
CA ILE A 169 -20.49 -2.26 7.70
C ILE A 169 -19.95 -3.30 6.71
N THR A 170 -20.65 -3.54 5.60
CA THR A 170 -20.23 -4.45 4.53
C THR A 170 -18.90 -3.99 3.91
N ASP A 171 -18.76 -2.70 3.66
CA ASP A 171 -17.56 -2.12 3.05
C ASP A 171 -16.37 -2.20 4.00
N ILE A 172 -16.62 -1.99 5.30
CA ILE A 172 -15.61 -2.17 6.35
C ILE A 172 -15.17 -3.64 6.39
N LEU A 173 -16.12 -4.57 6.43
CA LEU A 173 -15.83 -6.01 6.47
C LEU A 173 -15.09 -6.49 5.23
N GLN A 174 -15.37 -5.91 4.05
CA GLN A 174 -14.61 -6.21 2.83
C GLN A 174 -13.12 -5.88 3.01
N VAL A 175 -12.80 -4.66 3.46
CA VAL A 175 -11.40 -4.26 3.69
C VAL A 175 -10.75 -5.11 4.79
N VAL A 176 -11.49 -5.39 5.88
CA VAL A 176 -11.01 -6.23 6.97
C VAL A 176 -10.66 -7.64 6.49
N ASN A 177 -11.52 -8.26 5.69
CA ASN A 177 -11.28 -9.61 5.17
C ASN A 177 -10.03 -9.65 4.27
N GLU A 178 -9.84 -8.67 3.39
CA GLU A 178 -8.63 -8.57 2.56
C GLU A 178 -7.35 -8.43 3.40
N LEU A 179 -7.40 -7.64 4.48
CA LEU A 179 -6.28 -7.49 5.42
C LEU A 179 -6.00 -8.79 6.19
N LEU A 180 -7.03 -9.51 6.64
CA LEU A 180 -6.87 -10.80 7.30
C LEU A 180 -6.26 -11.83 6.35
N LEU A 181 -6.73 -11.88 5.10
CA LEU A 181 -6.16 -12.74 4.05
C LEU A 181 -4.68 -12.42 3.82
N LEU A 182 -4.30 -11.15 3.78
CA LEU A 182 -2.89 -10.74 3.70
C LEU A 182 -2.07 -11.32 4.85
N TYR A 183 -2.56 -11.18 6.09
CA TYR A 183 -1.85 -11.67 7.27
C TYR A 183 -1.76 -13.21 7.33
N ASP A 184 -2.77 -13.92 6.84
CA ASP A 184 -2.72 -15.38 6.70
C ASP A 184 -1.68 -15.82 5.67
N ILE A 185 -1.60 -15.13 4.51
CA ILE A 185 -0.59 -15.38 3.48
C ILE A 185 0.81 -15.14 4.06
N TRP A 186 1.00 -14.05 4.80
CA TRP A 186 2.27 -13.72 5.44
C TRP A 186 2.75 -14.78 6.43
N ASN A 187 1.84 -15.36 7.22
CA ASN A 187 2.20 -16.45 8.14
C ASN A 187 2.70 -17.71 7.41
N GLY A 188 2.25 -17.93 6.16
CA GLY A 188 2.69 -19.05 5.32
C GLY A 188 3.86 -18.73 4.37
N TYR A 189 4.20 -17.45 4.18
CA TYR A 189 5.17 -17.01 3.20
C TYR A 189 6.61 -17.18 3.70
N THR A 190 7.44 -17.87 2.92
CA THR A 190 8.89 -17.92 3.12
C THR A 190 9.59 -17.64 1.80
N GLU A 191 10.33 -16.54 1.73
CA GLU A 191 10.98 -16.07 0.50
C GLU A 191 11.92 -17.13 -0.11
N ASP A 192 12.58 -17.92 0.73
CA ASP A 192 13.49 -19.01 0.32
C ASP A 192 12.79 -20.12 -0.48
N ARG A 193 11.50 -20.37 -0.25
CA ARG A 193 10.76 -21.50 -0.86
C ARG A 193 10.07 -21.12 -2.17
N MET A 194 9.86 -19.83 -2.41
CA MET A 194 9.09 -19.35 -3.57
C MET A 194 9.75 -19.66 -4.91
N PRO A 195 11.08 -19.50 -5.11
CA PRO A 195 11.73 -19.90 -6.35
C PRO A 195 11.57 -21.38 -6.66
N GLU A 196 11.63 -22.25 -5.65
CA GLU A 196 11.42 -23.70 -5.82
C GLU A 196 9.99 -24.04 -6.20
N LEU A 197 9.00 -23.41 -5.55
CA LEU A 197 7.57 -23.63 -5.85
C LEU A 197 7.21 -23.15 -7.26
N VAL A 198 7.73 -21.99 -7.67
CA VAL A 198 7.54 -21.45 -9.03
C VAL A 198 8.21 -22.35 -10.07
N TYR A 199 9.43 -22.83 -9.80
CA TYR A 199 10.12 -23.76 -10.69
C TYR A 199 9.33 -25.06 -10.87
N ARG A 200 8.82 -25.65 -9.79
CA ARG A 200 7.98 -26.86 -9.83
C ARG A 200 6.71 -26.64 -10.66
N TYR A 201 6.01 -25.53 -10.41
CA TYR A 201 4.79 -25.19 -11.14
C TYR A 201 5.03 -25.02 -12.65
N ILE A 202 6.11 -24.35 -13.04
CA ILE A 202 6.50 -24.19 -14.45
C ILE A 202 6.87 -25.55 -15.06
N SER A 203 7.60 -26.40 -14.33
CA SER A 203 7.97 -27.74 -14.82
C SER A 203 6.76 -28.65 -15.01
N ASP A 204 5.74 -28.54 -14.16
CA ASP A 204 4.51 -29.33 -14.26
C ASP A 204 3.65 -28.89 -15.47
N ILE A 205 3.59 -27.58 -15.75
CA ILE A 205 2.95 -27.04 -16.96
C ILE A 205 3.69 -27.46 -18.23
N ALA A 206 5.02 -27.50 -18.19
CA ALA A 206 5.83 -27.95 -19.31
C ALA A 206 5.72 -29.47 -19.56
N ALA A 207 5.45 -30.28 -18.53
CA ALA A 207 5.29 -31.73 -18.63
C ALA A 207 3.86 -32.16 -19.03
N SER A 208 2.89 -31.25 -18.97
CA SER A 208 1.49 -31.50 -19.34
C SER A 208 1.12 -31.05 -20.76
N ASN A 209 2.09 -30.53 -21.52
CA ASN A 209 2.03 -30.26 -22.96
C ASN A 209 2.94 -31.21 -23.73
#